data_AF-A0A364LK92-F1
#
_entry.id   AF-A0A364LK92-F1
#
_cell.length_a   1.000
_cell.length_b   1.000
_cell.length_c   1.000
_cell.angle_alpha   90.00
_cell.angle_beta   90.00
_cell.angle_gamma   90.00
#
_symmetry.space_group_name_H-M   'P 1'
#
loop_
_entity.id
_entity.type
_entity.pdbx_description
1 polymer ?
#
loop_
_entity_poly.entity_id
_entity_poly.type
_entity_poly.pdbx_seq_one_letter_code
_entity_poly.pdbx_strand_id
1 'polypeptide(L)'
;MKRVLQSFSLALLVSSSAFAFSDSPEKCPSVESLQAIGISDAIDIDLGWVGLNWSNYYDTQDKWTFGIYVGQVKGKEVAIKKANRLVKSIKSSGGPTPDGYLWACEYQNRQGQPIAMAITPPVNPGDMMRRLVR
;
A
#
# COMPACT_ATOMS: atom_id res chain seq x y z
N MET A 1 68.66 -16.32 -21.60
CA MET A 1 67.78 -16.58 -20.44
C MET A 1 67.39 -15.26 -19.77
N LYS A 2 66.10 -14.91 -19.79
CA LYS A 2 65.33 -14.36 -18.65
C LYS A 2 63.90 -14.06 -19.14
N ARG A 3 62.95 -14.86 -18.67
CA ARG A 3 61.50 -14.64 -18.83
C ARG A 3 61.08 -13.59 -17.79
N VAL A 4 60.25 -12.63 -18.17
CA VAL A 4 59.48 -11.83 -17.20
C VAL A 4 58.02 -11.86 -17.65
N LEU A 5 57.25 -12.77 -17.07
CA LEU A 5 55.79 -12.71 -17.03
C LEU A 5 55.41 -11.64 -16.00
N GLN A 6 54.59 -10.66 -16.36
CA GLN A 6 53.83 -9.87 -15.38
C GLN A 6 52.39 -9.65 -15.84
N SER A 7 51.58 -10.64 -15.50
CA SER A 7 50.27 -10.55 -14.82
C SER A 7 49.32 -9.40 -15.18
N PHE A 8 48.23 -9.78 -15.86
CA PHE A 8 46.95 -9.08 -15.86
C PHE A 8 46.45 -8.82 -14.43
N SER A 9 46.05 -7.59 -14.14
CA SER A 9 45.19 -7.28 -12.98
C SER A 9 43.92 -6.62 -13.50
N LEU A 10 42.91 -7.44 -13.75
CA LEU A 10 41.55 -6.99 -14.01
C LEU A 10 41.02 -6.40 -12.70
N ALA A 11 40.84 -5.09 -12.65
CA ALA A 11 40.17 -4.44 -11.53
C ALA A 11 38.70 -4.91 -11.49
N LEU A 12 38.38 -5.78 -10.54
CA LEU A 12 37.00 -6.15 -10.22
C LEU A 12 36.31 -4.91 -9.64
N LEU A 13 35.54 -4.21 -10.48
CA LEU A 13 34.58 -3.22 -10.04
C LEU A 13 33.51 -3.96 -9.24
N VAL A 14 33.64 -3.93 -7.92
CA VAL A 14 32.59 -4.36 -7.00
C VAL A 14 31.50 -3.29 -7.08
N SER A 15 30.55 -3.46 -7.99
CA SER A 15 29.31 -2.69 -7.97
C SER A 15 28.53 -3.10 -6.72
N SER A 16 28.63 -2.31 -5.66
CA SER A 16 27.74 -2.46 -4.51
C SER A 16 26.33 -2.12 -4.97
N SER A 17 25.51 -3.13 -5.20
CA SER A 17 24.07 -2.99 -5.37
C SER A 17 23.50 -2.47 -4.06
N ALA A 18 23.34 -1.15 -3.98
CA ALA A 18 22.56 -0.51 -2.93
C ALA A 18 21.13 -1.05 -3.04
N PHE A 19 20.68 -1.79 -2.02
CA PHE A 19 19.28 -2.16 -1.89
C PHE A 19 18.51 -0.86 -1.67
N ALA A 20 17.88 -0.35 -2.73
CA ALA A 20 17.00 0.80 -2.65
C ALA A 20 15.78 0.39 -1.81
N PHE A 21 15.70 0.89 -0.58
CA PHE A 21 14.41 1.09 0.06
C PHE A 21 13.57 1.92 -0.90
N SER A 22 12.30 1.57 -1.15
CA SER A 22 11.46 2.41 -2.00
C SER A 22 11.42 3.82 -1.41
N ASP A 23 11.82 4.81 -2.20
CA ASP A 23 11.82 6.20 -1.79
C ASP A 23 10.46 6.57 -1.17
N SER A 24 10.46 7.44 -0.16
CA SER A 24 9.22 7.87 0.48
C SER A 24 8.28 8.49 -0.56
N PRO A 25 7.01 8.07 -0.63
CA PRO A 25 6.01 8.75 -1.44
C PRO A 25 5.91 10.22 -1.02
N GLU A 26 5.66 11.09 -2.00
CA GLU A 26 5.51 12.54 -1.75
C GLU A 26 4.28 12.84 -0.87
N LYS A 27 3.18 12.10 -1.10
CA LYS A 27 1.92 12.26 -0.36
C LYS A 27 1.11 10.97 -0.34
N CYS A 28 0.19 10.90 0.62
CA CYS A 28 -0.88 9.91 0.62
C CYS A 28 -1.90 10.21 -0.48
N PRO A 29 -2.63 9.18 -0.98
CA PRO A 29 -3.85 9.40 -1.74
C PRO A 29 -4.80 10.37 -1.00
N SER A 30 -5.30 11.38 -1.69
CA SER A 30 -6.26 12.30 -1.08
C SER A 30 -7.59 11.61 -0.81
N VAL A 31 -8.30 12.04 0.23
CA VAL A 31 -9.64 11.51 0.53
C VAL A 31 -10.59 11.73 -0.66
N GLU A 32 -10.44 12.86 -1.34
CA GLU A 32 -11.21 13.23 -2.53
C GLU A 32 -10.99 12.24 -3.68
N SER A 33 -9.73 11.85 -3.96
CA SER A 33 -9.42 10.87 -5.00
C SER A 33 -9.92 9.47 -4.66
N LEU A 34 -9.80 9.05 -3.39
CA LEU A 34 -10.35 7.78 -2.88
C LEU A 34 -11.87 7.74 -3.05
N GLN A 35 -12.56 8.83 -2.77
CA GLN A 35 -14.02 8.96 -2.93
C GLN A 35 -14.45 8.99 -4.40
N ALA A 36 -13.68 9.65 -5.27
CA ALA A 36 -13.97 9.75 -6.69
C ALA A 36 -13.81 8.41 -7.42
N ILE A 37 -12.75 7.66 -7.10
CA ILE A 37 -12.51 6.32 -7.66
C ILE A 37 -13.46 5.29 -7.04
N GLY A 38 -13.80 5.46 -5.76
CA GLY A 38 -14.70 4.56 -5.03
C GLY A 38 -14.05 3.23 -4.69
N ILE A 39 -14.87 2.21 -4.47
CA ILE A 39 -14.47 0.83 -4.17
C ILE A 39 -15.03 -0.09 -5.24
N SER A 40 -14.18 -0.86 -5.91
CA SER A 40 -14.57 -1.76 -7.01
C SER A 40 -14.61 -3.23 -6.61
N ASP A 41 -13.95 -3.60 -5.51
CA ASP A 41 -13.82 -4.99 -5.09
C ASP A 41 -13.97 -5.14 -3.58
N ALA A 42 -14.17 -6.37 -3.11
CA ALA A 42 -14.14 -6.71 -1.69
C ALA A 42 -13.68 -8.15 -1.49
N ILE A 43 -12.97 -8.36 -0.39
CA ILE A 43 -12.54 -9.67 0.08
C ILE A 43 -13.17 -9.97 1.44
N ASP A 44 -13.51 -11.23 1.65
CA ASP A 44 -13.87 -11.75 2.96
C ASP A 44 -12.58 -12.12 3.69
N ILE A 45 -12.45 -11.64 4.92
CA ILE A 45 -11.43 -12.04 5.86
C ILE A 45 -12.15 -12.67 7.05
N ASP A 46 -11.51 -13.57 7.79
CA ASP A 46 -12.18 -14.27 8.91
C ASP A 46 -12.84 -13.32 9.94
N LEU A 47 -12.40 -12.06 9.99
CA LEU A 47 -12.94 -10.99 10.84
C LEU A 47 -14.12 -10.21 10.24
N GLY A 48 -14.34 -10.25 8.93
CA GLY A 48 -15.40 -9.52 8.22
C GLY A 48 -15.02 -9.20 6.78
N TRP A 49 -15.73 -8.27 6.15
CA TRP A 49 -15.40 -7.87 4.78
C TRP A 49 -14.48 -6.65 4.75
N VAL A 50 -13.62 -6.58 3.73
CA VAL A 50 -12.80 -5.41 3.40
C VAL A 50 -13.11 -5.02 1.97
N GLY A 51 -13.56 -3.78 1.77
CA GLY A 51 -13.69 -3.21 0.44
C GLY A 51 -12.36 -2.63 -0.02
N LEU A 52 -12.02 -2.78 -1.29
CA LEU A 52 -10.69 -2.40 -1.79
C LEU A 52 -10.68 -1.88 -3.23
N ASN A 53 -9.58 -1.19 -3.53
CA ASN A 53 -9.14 -0.90 -4.87
C ASN A 53 -7.65 -1.24 -4.99
N TRP A 54 -7.29 -2.05 -5.98
CA TRP A 54 -5.94 -2.57 -6.13
C TRP A 54 -5.16 -1.82 -7.22
N SER A 55 -3.92 -1.42 -6.91
CA SER A 55 -2.95 -0.92 -7.89
C SER A 55 -3.44 0.33 -8.64
N ASN A 56 -3.93 1.33 -7.90
CA ASN A 56 -4.41 2.59 -8.45
C ASN A 56 -3.48 3.76 -8.07
N TYR A 57 -3.26 4.69 -8.98
CA TYR A 57 -2.43 5.88 -8.74
C TYR A 57 -3.10 6.91 -7.83
N TYR A 58 -4.44 6.93 -7.81
CA TYR A 58 -5.22 8.00 -7.22
C TYR A 58 -4.73 9.36 -7.77
N ASP A 59 -4.48 10.33 -6.91
CA ASP A 59 -3.89 11.62 -7.26
C ASP A 59 -2.38 11.69 -6.95
N THR A 60 -1.69 10.55 -6.87
CA THR A 60 -0.28 10.43 -6.51
C THR A 60 0.58 9.91 -7.69
N GLN A 61 1.90 9.91 -7.54
CA GLN A 61 2.83 9.32 -8.52
C GLN A 61 3.05 7.81 -8.30
N ASP A 62 2.69 7.30 -7.14
CA ASP A 62 2.83 5.90 -6.76
C ASP A 62 1.52 5.13 -6.96
N LYS A 63 1.61 3.83 -7.20
CA LYS A 63 0.42 2.97 -7.16
C LYS A 63 0.18 2.50 -5.73
N TRP A 64 -1.08 2.44 -5.34
CA TRP A 64 -1.49 2.04 -4.01
C TRP A 64 -2.49 0.89 -4.05
N THR A 65 -2.42 0.04 -3.03
CA THR A 65 -3.55 -0.81 -2.62
C THR A 65 -4.30 -0.08 -1.51
N PHE A 66 -5.57 0.22 -1.73
CA PHE A 66 -6.44 0.82 -0.71
C PHE A 66 -7.43 -0.22 -0.19
N GLY A 67 -7.65 -0.25 1.11
CA GLY A 67 -8.60 -1.13 1.77
C GLY A 67 -9.33 -0.41 2.91
N ILE A 68 -10.63 -0.67 3.04
CA ILE A 68 -11.49 -0.15 4.11
C ILE A 68 -12.25 -1.30 4.76
N TYR A 69 -12.15 -1.40 6.09
CA TYR A 69 -12.85 -2.44 6.84
C TYR A 69 -14.35 -2.15 6.89
N VAL A 70 -15.14 -3.14 6.48
CA VAL A 70 -16.60 -3.05 6.35
C VAL A 70 -17.30 -3.79 7.50
N GLY A 71 -16.63 -4.77 8.09
CA GLY A 71 -17.20 -5.70 9.07
C GLY A 71 -18.08 -6.77 8.43
N GLN A 72 -18.83 -7.48 9.26
CA GLN A 72 -19.66 -8.59 8.83
C GLN A 72 -20.85 -8.13 7.98
N VAL A 73 -20.98 -8.69 6.77
CA VAL A 73 -22.09 -8.49 5.84
C VAL A 73 -22.35 -9.76 5.03
N LYS A 74 -23.52 -9.85 4.40
CA LYS A 74 -23.90 -11.00 3.59
C LYS A 74 -23.46 -10.85 2.13
N GLY A 75 -22.19 -11.18 1.86
CA GLY A 75 -21.65 -11.29 0.51
C GLY A 75 -20.97 -10.05 -0.03
N LYS A 76 -20.29 -10.26 -1.15
CA LYS A 76 -19.35 -9.32 -1.77
C LYS A 76 -20.00 -8.03 -2.25
N GLU A 77 -21.15 -8.11 -2.94
CA GLU A 77 -21.82 -6.92 -3.47
C GLU A 77 -22.29 -5.99 -2.34
N VAL A 78 -22.76 -6.56 -1.23
CA VAL A 78 -23.16 -5.81 -0.03
C VAL A 78 -21.94 -5.16 0.60
N ALA A 79 -20.81 -5.86 0.65
CA ALA A 79 -19.55 -5.31 1.14
C ALA A 79 -19.07 -4.11 0.33
N ILE A 80 -19.02 -4.23 -1.00
CA ILE A 80 -18.63 -3.15 -1.92
C ILE A 80 -19.56 -1.93 -1.73
N LYS A 81 -20.88 -2.16 -1.65
CA LYS A 81 -21.86 -1.08 -1.46
C LYS A 81 -21.67 -0.36 -0.11
N LYS A 82 -21.39 -1.11 0.96
CA LYS A 82 -21.15 -0.53 2.29
C LYS A 82 -19.80 0.19 2.34
N ALA A 83 -18.75 -0.37 1.73
CA ALA A 83 -17.44 0.26 1.59
C ALA A 83 -17.51 1.64 0.89
N ASN A 84 -18.23 1.71 -0.24
CA ASN A 84 -18.48 2.96 -0.97
C ASN A 84 -19.28 4.00 -0.16
N ARG A 85 -20.01 3.59 0.90
CA ARG A 85 -20.64 4.54 1.84
C ARG A 85 -19.65 5.01 2.90
N LEU A 86 -18.84 4.09 3.42
CA LEU A 86 -17.84 4.39 4.46
C LEU A 86 -16.76 5.33 3.96
N VAL A 87 -16.26 5.14 2.72
CA VAL A 87 -15.22 5.99 2.11
C VAL A 87 -15.62 7.48 2.05
N LYS A 88 -16.93 7.78 1.98
CA LYS A 88 -17.45 9.16 1.99
C LYS A 88 -17.30 9.88 3.34
N SER A 89 -16.94 9.14 4.38
CA SER A 89 -16.89 9.65 5.76
C SER A 89 -15.50 9.59 6.38
N ILE A 90 -14.50 9.14 5.63
CA ILE A 90 -13.13 9.05 6.13
C ILE A 90 -12.45 10.41 6.15
N LYS A 91 -11.42 10.51 6.97
CA LYS A 91 -10.48 11.64 7.03
C LYS A 91 -9.06 11.08 6.99
N SER A 92 -8.14 11.80 6.36
CA SER A 92 -6.71 11.46 6.44
C SER A 92 -6.20 11.69 7.87
N SER A 93 -5.31 10.82 8.35
CA SER A 93 -4.59 11.01 9.61
C SER A 93 -3.24 11.71 9.44
N GLY A 94 -2.79 11.99 8.20
CA GLY A 94 -1.51 12.63 7.94
C GLY A 94 -0.87 12.26 6.60
N GLY A 95 0.46 12.27 6.58
CA GLY A 95 1.27 11.86 5.43
C GLY A 95 1.73 10.39 5.51
N PRO A 96 2.49 9.92 4.51
CA PRO A 96 2.98 8.54 4.46
C PRO A 96 3.82 8.21 5.69
N THR A 97 3.60 7.03 6.26
CA THR A 97 4.38 6.48 7.37
C THR A 97 5.06 5.17 6.96
N PRO A 98 6.29 4.90 7.43
CA PRO A 98 6.97 3.66 7.08
C PRO A 98 6.33 2.45 7.77
N ASP A 99 6.11 1.37 7.01
CA ASP A 99 5.67 0.04 7.47
C ASP A 99 6.61 -1.07 6.93
N GLY A 100 7.78 -1.18 7.57
CA GLY A 100 8.84 -2.08 7.12
C GLY A 100 9.49 -1.59 5.82
N TYR A 101 9.34 -2.37 4.74
CA TYR A 101 9.78 -1.98 3.39
C TYR A 101 8.69 -1.29 2.57
N LEU A 102 7.54 -1.00 3.19
CA LEU A 102 6.37 -0.38 2.58
C LEU A 102 6.12 0.99 3.20
N TRP A 103 5.24 1.75 2.57
CA TRP A 103 4.68 2.99 3.07
C TRP A 103 3.17 2.86 3.21
N ALA A 104 2.65 3.31 4.34
CA ALA A 104 1.24 3.26 4.67
C ALA A 104 0.66 4.67 4.87
N CYS A 105 -0.62 4.79 4.57
CA CYS A 105 -1.42 5.97 4.84
C CYS A 105 -2.69 5.51 5.53
N GLU A 106 -2.94 6.00 6.74
CA GLU A 106 -4.14 5.65 7.50
C GLU A 106 -5.26 6.65 7.27
N TYR A 107 -6.49 6.15 7.30
CA TYR A 107 -7.70 6.97 7.24
C TYR A 107 -8.67 6.56 8.33
N GLN A 108 -9.21 7.58 8.98
CA GLN A 108 -10.02 7.45 10.17
C GLN A 108 -11.47 7.78 9.90
N ASN A 109 -12.38 7.17 10.66
CA ASN A 109 -13.78 7.56 10.67
C ASN A 109 -13.97 8.89 11.41
N ARG A 110 -15.23 9.37 11.48
CA ARG A 110 -15.57 10.63 12.19
C ARG A 110 -15.25 10.61 13.69
N GLN A 111 -15.08 9.44 14.29
CA GLN A 111 -14.75 9.24 15.70
C GLN A 111 -13.22 9.16 15.93
N GLY A 112 -12.41 9.32 14.88
CA GLY A 112 -10.96 9.23 14.96
C GLY A 112 -10.42 7.79 14.97
N GLN A 113 -11.26 6.78 14.76
CA GLN A 113 -10.81 5.39 14.71
C GLN A 113 -10.28 5.06 13.31
N PRO A 114 -9.10 4.44 13.18
CA PRO A 114 -8.58 3.98 11.89
C PRO A 114 -9.51 2.89 11.34
N ILE A 115 -10.00 3.09 10.12
CA ILE A 115 -10.89 2.12 9.45
C ILE A 115 -10.46 1.79 8.02
N ALA A 116 -9.50 2.52 7.47
CA ALA A 116 -8.97 2.27 6.14
C ALA A 116 -7.47 2.59 6.06
N MET A 117 -6.83 2.01 5.06
CA MET A 117 -5.40 2.20 4.82
C MET A 117 -5.11 2.16 3.33
N ALA A 118 -4.11 2.90 2.87
CA ALA A 118 -3.48 2.75 1.58
C ALA A 118 -2.03 2.32 1.78
N ILE A 119 -1.54 1.36 0.98
CA ILE A 119 -0.17 0.84 1.06
C ILE A 119 0.51 0.93 -0.31
N THR A 120 1.77 1.38 -0.32
CA THR A 120 2.64 1.37 -1.50
C THR A 120 4.03 0.77 -1.18
N PRO A 121 4.69 0.06 -2.11
CA PRO A 121 4.16 -0.43 -3.39
C PRO A 121 2.88 -1.28 -3.22
N PRO A 122 2.04 -1.43 -4.28
CA PRO A 122 0.79 -2.16 -4.16
C PRO A 122 1.02 -3.59 -3.69
N VAL A 123 0.50 -3.92 -2.52
CA VAL A 123 0.47 -5.29 -2.01
C VAL A 123 -0.81 -5.99 -2.45
N ASN A 124 -0.78 -7.32 -2.54
CA ASN A 124 -1.99 -8.09 -2.71
C ASN A 124 -2.93 -7.83 -1.50
N PRO A 125 -4.25 -7.66 -1.71
CA PRO A 125 -5.22 -7.49 -0.64
C PRO A 125 -5.13 -8.51 0.50
N GLY A 126 -4.82 -9.79 0.23
CA GLY A 126 -4.62 -10.78 1.29
C GLY A 126 -3.41 -10.50 2.17
N ASP A 127 -2.35 -9.90 1.61
CA ASP A 127 -1.11 -9.56 2.32
C ASP A 127 -1.27 -8.29 3.16
N MET A 128 -2.02 -7.31 2.64
CA MET A 128 -2.40 -6.10 3.37
C MET A 128 -3.08 -6.45 4.69
N MET A 129 -3.95 -7.46 4.69
CA MET A 129 -4.71 -7.83 5.88
C MET A 129 -3.88 -8.51 6.96
N ARG A 130 -2.85 -9.26 6.60
CA ARG A 130 -1.89 -9.80 7.57
C ARG A 130 -1.12 -8.71 8.33
N ARG A 131 -1.11 -7.47 7.81
CA ARG A 131 -0.47 -6.31 8.44
C ARG A 131 -1.44 -5.49 9.29
N LEU A 132 -2.71 -5.37 8.89
CA LEU A 132 -3.74 -4.63 9.63
C LEU A 132 -4.22 -5.30 10.93
N VAL A 133 -3.96 -6.60 11.11
CA VAL A 133 -4.44 -7.39 12.28
C VAL A 133 -3.30 -7.67 13.28
N ARG A 134 -2.10 -7.13 13.06
CA ARG A 134 -1.00 -7.16 14.06
C ARG A 134 -1.14 -5.99 15.02
#